data_AF-F5CEX3-F1
#
_entry.id   AF-F5CEX3-F1
#
_cell.length_a   1.000
_cell.length_b   1.000
_cell.length_c   1.000
_cell.angle_alpha   90.00
_cell.angle_beta   90.00
_cell.angle_gamma   90.00
#
_symmetry.space_group_name_H-M   'P 1'
#
loop_
_entity.id
_entity.type
_entity.pdbx_description
1 polymer ?
#
loop_
_entity_poly.entity_id
_entity_poly.type
_entity_poly.pdbx_seq_one_letter_code
_entity_poly.pdbx_strand_id
1 'polypeptide(L)' 'LHETRHPVYRGVRLRNKDKWVCEMRVPNNNKTRIWLGTYTTPEMAARAHDVAALTFRGKSACLNFADSAWR' A
#
# COMPACT_ATOMS: atom_id res chain seq x y z
N LEU A 1 16.84 10.56 -8.76
CA LEU A 1 15.69 9.64 -8.70
C LEU A 1 14.65 10.28 -7.79
N HIS A 2 13.55 10.81 -8.34
CA HIS A 2 12.49 11.38 -7.49
C HIS A 2 11.87 10.26 -6.65
N GLU A 3 12.13 10.29 -5.34
CA GLU A 3 11.47 9.38 -4.41
C GLU A 3 9.99 9.70 -4.42
N THR A 4 9.24 8.83 -5.07
CA THR A 4 7.80 8.97 -5.29
C THR A 4 7.02 8.28 -4.18
N ARG A 5 7.70 7.63 -3.23
CA ARG A 5 7.07 6.89 -2.12
C ARG A 5 6.64 7.86 -1.03
N HIS A 6 5.53 7.55 -0.37
CA HIS A 6 5.11 8.32 0.79
C HIS A 6 6.06 8.03 1.97
N PRO A 7 6.57 9.05 2.70
CA PRO A 7 7.49 8.85 3.80
C PRO A 7 6.85 8.14 5.01
N VAL A 8 5.52 8.24 5.15
CA VAL A 8 4.77 7.67 6.29
C VAL A 8 4.08 6.36 5.93
N TYR A 9 3.58 6.21 4.71
CA TYR A 9 2.70 5.09 4.34
C TYR A 9 3.42 4.10 3.41
N ARG A 10 3.39 2.84 3.80
CA ARG A 10 3.93 1.70 3.06
C ARG A 10 3.05 1.37 1.86
N GLY A 11 3.70 1.10 0.74
CA GLY A 11 3.03 0.78 -0.52
C GLY A 11 2.33 1.96 -1.18
N VAL A 12 2.39 3.16 -0.59
CA VAL A 12 1.79 4.36 -1.16
C VAL A 12 2.83 5.13 -1.95
N ARG A 13 2.50 5.51 -3.17
CA ARG A 13 3.38 6.23 -4.07
C ARG A 13 2.62 7.31 -4.84
N LEU A 14 3.20 8.48 -4.99
CA LEU A 14 2.67 9.56 -5.81
C LEU A 14 3.07 9.29 -7.27
N ARG A 15 2.08 9.12 -8.15
CA ARG A 15 2.33 8.89 -9.58
C ARG A 15 2.33 10.21 -10.36
N ASN A 16 1.33 11.05 -10.12
CA ASN A 16 1.17 12.39 -10.70
C ASN A 16 0.90 13.39 -9.57
N LYS A 17 0.98 14.70 -9.86
CA LYS A 17 0.86 15.81 -8.89
C LYS A 17 -0.19 15.60 -7.78
N ASP A 18 -1.33 14.96 -8.07
CA ASP A 18 -2.41 14.70 -7.10
C ASP A 18 -2.97 13.27 -7.12
N LYS A 19 -2.24 12.30 -7.68
CA LYS A 19 -2.71 10.90 -7.75
C LYS A 19 -1.80 9.96 -6.97
N TRP A 20 -2.37 9.40 -5.92
CA TRP A 20 -1.73 8.37 -5.10
C TRP A 20 -2.03 6.99 -5.68
N VAL A 21 -1.05 6.12 -5.66
CA VAL A 21 -1.19 4.73 -6.06
C VAL A 21 -0.77 3.84 -4.92
N CYS A 22 -1.48 2.73 -4.80
CA CYS A 22 -1.13 1.67 -3.88
C CYS A 22 -0.49 0.52 -4.66
N GLU A 23 0.76 0.22 -4.35
CA GLU A 23 1.50 -0.92 -4.90
C GLU A 23 1.96 -1.85 -3.77
N MET A 24 1.76 -3.16 -3.95
CA MET A 24 2.20 -4.19 -3.01
C MET A 24 3.21 -5.12 -3.66
N ARG A 25 4.23 -5.53 -2.90
CA ARG A 25 5.20 -6.55 -3.30
C ARG A 25 4.84 -7.88 -2.69
N VAL A 26 4.67 -8.89 -3.54
CA VAL A 26 4.40 -10.26 -3.10
C VAL A 26 5.73 -10.98 -2.79
N PRO A 27 5.88 -11.60 -1.60
CA PRO A 27 7.16 -12.18 -1.18
C PRO A 27 7.57 -13.44 -1.97
N ASN A 28 6.63 -14.19 -2.55
CA ASN A 28 6.97 -15.44 -3.26
C ASN A 28 7.77 -15.25 -4.56
N ASN A 29 7.78 -14.04 -5.13
CA ASN A 29 8.62 -13.72 -6.26
C ASN A 29 8.87 -12.21 -6.23
N ASN A 30 10.05 -11.78 -5.77
CA ASN A 30 10.47 -10.38 -5.56
C ASN A 30 10.31 -9.42 -6.77
N LYS A 31 9.78 -9.89 -7.91
CA LYS A 31 9.46 -9.11 -9.11
C LYS A 31 7.98 -8.80 -9.28
N THR A 32 7.06 -9.49 -8.61
CA THR A 32 5.63 -9.26 -8.82
C THR A 32 5.15 -8.10 -7.97
N ARG A 33 4.82 -7.00 -8.65
CA ARG A 33 4.16 -5.84 -8.06
C ARG A 33 2.69 -5.88 -8.44
N ILE A 34 1.83 -5.88 -7.43
CA ILE A 34 0.40 -5.78 -7.63
C ILE A 34 0.03 -4.31 -7.50
N TRP A 35 -0.60 -3.77 -8.54
CA TRP A 35 -1.21 -2.45 -8.48
C TRP A 35 -2.62 -2.59 -7.94
N LEU A 36 -2.84 -2.05 -6.74
CA LEU A 36 -4.12 -2.18 -6.02
C LEU A 36 -5.12 -1.10 -6.45
N GLY A 37 -4.64 0.03 -6.99
CA GLY A 37 -5.47 1.08 -7.54
C GLY A 37 -4.84 2.47 -7.47
N THR A 38 -5.59 3.46 -7.97
CA THR A 38 -5.33 4.90 -7.79
C THR A 38 -6.34 5.51 -6.85
N TYR A 39 -5.86 6.39 -5.99
CA TYR A 39 -6.61 7.08 -4.95
C TYR A 39 -6.30 8.58 -4.99
N THR A 40 -7.26 9.37 -4.51
CA THR A 40 -7.15 10.83 -4.41
C THR A 40 -6.35 11.25 -3.18
N THR A 41 -6.37 10.46 -2.11
CA THR A 41 -5.62 10.74 -0.88
C THR A 41 -4.64 9.60 -0.56
N PRO A 42 -3.52 9.92 0.12
CA PRO A 42 -2.55 8.91 0.53
C PRO A 42 -3.12 7.96 1.59
N GLU A 43 -4.05 8.43 2.43
CA GLU A 43 -4.74 7.62 3.46
C GLU A 43 -5.57 6.50 2.83
N MET A 44 -6.30 6.80 1.76
CA MET A 44 -7.10 5.80 1.04
C MET A 44 -6.21 4.72 0.42
N ALA A 45 -5.10 5.13 -0.19
CA ALA A 45 -4.11 4.21 -0.73
C ALA A 45 -3.50 3.31 0.37
N ALA A 46 -3.19 3.90 1.53
CA ALA A 46 -2.65 3.17 2.67
C ALA A 46 -3.64 2.15 3.25
N ARG A 47 -4.93 2.50 3.35
CA ARG A 47 -5.96 1.53 3.78
C ARG A 47 -6.13 0.39 2.78
N ALA A 48 -6.11 0.67 1.49
CA ALA A 48 -6.15 -0.37 0.47
C ALA A 48 -4.93 -1.32 0.56
N HIS A 49 -3.76 -0.77 0.90
CA HIS A 49 -2.57 -1.57 1.16
C HIS A 49 -2.79 -2.53 2.34
N ASP A 50 -3.41 -2.05 3.43
CA ASP A 50 -3.64 -2.85 4.63
C ASP A 50 -4.58 -4.01 4.37
N VAL A 51 -5.69 -3.75 3.66
CA VAL A 51 -6.65 -4.80 3.26
C VAL A 51 -5.96 -5.86 2.40
N ALA A 52 -5.19 -5.43 1.40
CA ALA A 52 -4.44 -6.38 0.59
C ALA A 52 -3.41 -7.15 1.45
N ALA A 53 -2.73 -6.48 2.38
CA ALA A 53 -1.68 -7.09 3.18
C ALA A 53 -2.26 -8.18 4.08
N LEU A 54 -3.44 -7.94 4.65
CA LEU A 54 -4.23 -8.92 5.38
C LEU A 54 -4.60 -10.11 4.50
N THR A 55 -5.06 -9.87 3.28
CA THR A 55 -5.40 -10.97 2.34
C THR A 55 -4.17 -11.82 1.99
N PHE A 56 -2.99 -11.20 1.81
CA PHE A 56 -1.77 -11.92 1.41
C PHE A 56 -1.00 -12.56 2.57
N ARG A 57 -0.94 -11.91 3.74
CA ARG A 57 -0.11 -12.31 4.90
C ARG A 57 -0.92 -12.73 6.12
N GLY A 58 -2.24 -12.58 6.09
CA GLY A 58 -3.11 -12.86 7.22
C GLY A 58 -2.79 -11.99 8.44
N LYS A 59 -2.82 -12.61 9.62
CA LYS A 59 -2.59 -11.96 10.93
C LYS A 59 -1.17 -11.41 11.12
N SER A 60 -0.21 -11.81 10.29
CA SER A 60 1.18 -11.34 10.32
C SER A 60 1.44 -10.21 9.32
N ALA A 61 0.39 -9.60 8.78
CA ALA A 61 0.50 -8.47 7.86
C ALA A 61 1.02 -7.22 8.56
N CYS A 62 2.00 -6.55 7.94
CA CYS A 62 2.48 -5.26 8.43
C CYS A 62 1.59 -4.14 7.87
N LEU A 63 0.65 -3.67 8.68
CA LEU A 63 -0.31 -2.63 8.30
C LEU A 63 0.25 -1.23 8.53
N ASN A 64 -0.30 -0.26 7.81
CA ASN A 64 -0.08 1.17 7.99
C ASN A 64 -0.92 1.72 9.16
N PHE A 65 -2.14 1.19 9.34
CA PHE A 65 -3.03 1.56 10.43
C PHE A 65 -3.26 0.37 11.37
N ALA A 66 -3.11 0.61 12.67
CA ALA A 66 -3.38 -0.40 13.70
C ALA A 66 -4.86 -0.84 13.72
N ASP A 67 -5.78 0.08 13.44
CA ASP A 67 -7.23 -0.18 13.40
C ASP A 67 -7.65 -1.09 12.23
N SER A 68 -6.82 -1.21 11.18
CA SER A 68 -7.14 -2.02 10.01
C SER A 68 -7.20 -3.53 10.31
N ALA A 69 -6.61 -4.00 11.42
CA ALA A 69 -6.61 -5.41 11.80
C ALA A 69 -7.87 -5.85 12.57
N TRP A 70 -8.64 -4.91 13.12
CA TRP A 70 -9.66 -5.19 14.15
C TRP A 70 -11.08 -4.75 13.76
N ARG A 71 -11.26 -4.23 12.55
CA ARG A 71 -12.53 -3.75 12.03
C ARG A 71 -13.02 -4.64 10.90
#